data_AF-A0A6S7JE49-F1
#
_entry.id   AF-A0A6S7JE49-F1
#
_cell.length_a   1.000
_cell.length_b   1.000
_cell.length_c   1.000
_cell.angle_alpha   90.00
_cell.angle_beta   90.00
_cell.angle_gamma   90.00
#
_symmetry.space_group_name_H-M   'P 1'
#
loop_
_entity.id
_entity.type
_entity.pdbx_description
1 polymer ?
#
loop_
_entity_poly.entity_id
_entity_poly.type
_entity_poly.pdbx_seq_one_letter_code
_entity_poly.pdbx_strand_id
1 'polypeptide(L)'
;MSEKGNYLLAVIKTKEIYDTLAESLSNIIEEMEQTKSINVDGTTYDLEYFLGGDWKFLACVCGIGGANANYACIWCTCPKIERHNMEKSWSILDPGHVHHMHFGARSLEKIEKFSKTKKYNCNHAPLFSFIPISRDVIIDTLHLYLRITDNLIKLLIRELKRADAIERKKLFTDNFPRDKYKHMAEYEK
;
A
#
# COMPACT_ATOMS: atom_id res chain seq x y z
N MET A 1 15.88 -8.85 6.33
CA MET A 1 16.19 -9.76 5.21
C MET A 1 17.70 -9.92 5.17
N SER A 2 18.23 -11.14 5.12
CA SER A 2 19.69 -11.33 4.96
C SER A 2 20.11 -10.86 3.57
N GLU A 3 21.35 -10.39 3.39
CA GLU A 3 21.87 -9.97 2.08
C GLU A 3 21.91 -11.11 1.04
N LYS A 4 21.88 -12.38 1.49
CA LYS A 4 21.77 -13.54 0.61
C LYS A 4 20.37 -13.61 0.01
N GLY A 5 20.26 -13.31 -1.28
CA GLY A 5 19.01 -13.37 -2.05
C GLY A 5 18.56 -12.04 -2.65
N ASN A 6 19.22 -10.92 -2.33
CA ASN A 6 18.93 -9.63 -2.96
C ASN A 6 19.92 -9.37 -4.09
N TYR A 7 19.43 -9.30 -5.32
CA TYR A 7 20.23 -8.99 -6.49
C TYR A 7 19.78 -7.66 -7.09
N LEU A 8 20.73 -6.76 -7.33
CA LEU A 8 20.46 -5.46 -7.92
C LEU A 8 20.13 -5.64 -9.40
N LEU A 9 18.90 -5.34 -9.79
CA LEU A 9 18.46 -5.37 -11.19
C LEU A 9 18.65 -4.01 -11.88
N ALA A 10 18.35 -2.91 -11.20
CA ALA A 10 18.42 -1.58 -11.79
C ALA A 10 18.69 -0.49 -10.75
N VAL A 11 19.39 0.57 -11.19
CA VAL A 11 19.52 1.84 -10.46
C VAL A 11 19.01 2.94 -11.37
N ILE A 12 17.92 3.59 -10.97
CA ILE A 12 17.23 4.58 -11.80
C ILE A 12 17.21 5.91 -11.06
N LYS A 13 17.71 6.96 -11.73
CA LYS A 13 17.69 8.33 -11.21
C LYS A 13 16.56 9.11 -11.88
N THR A 14 15.34 8.96 -11.37
CA THR A 14 14.16 9.65 -11.89
C THR A 14 13.17 9.98 -10.77
N LYS A 15 12.07 10.67 -11.10
CA LYS A 15 10.95 10.87 -10.17
C LYS A 15 10.11 9.59 -10.13
N GLU A 16 9.61 9.23 -8.95
CA GLU A 16 8.69 8.10 -8.80
C GLU A 16 7.28 8.51 -9.22
N ILE A 17 7.08 8.60 -10.54
CA ILE A 17 5.80 8.90 -11.21
C ILE A 17 5.58 7.83 -12.28
N TYR A 18 4.31 7.53 -12.57
CA TYR A 18 3.92 6.44 -13.47
C TYR A 18 4.66 6.47 -14.81
N ASP A 19 4.59 7.57 -15.56
CA ASP A 19 5.16 7.67 -16.90
C ASP A 19 6.69 7.48 -16.90
N THR A 20 7.37 8.10 -15.93
CA THR A 20 8.83 7.98 -15.78
C THR A 20 9.28 6.58 -15.39
N LEU A 21 8.49 5.87 -14.57
CA LEU A 21 8.78 4.49 -14.20
C LEU A 21 8.51 3.55 -15.38
N ALA A 22 7.41 3.77 -16.12
CA ALA A 22 7.07 3.00 -17.31
C ALA A 22 8.19 3.07 -18.36
N GLU A 23 8.71 4.27 -18.62
CA GLU A 23 9.81 4.49 -19.55
C GLU A 23 11.12 3.90 -19.03
N SER A 24 11.47 4.12 -17.75
CA SER A 24 12.77 3.70 -17.22
C SER A 24 12.88 2.19 -17.00
N LEU A 25 11.75 1.50 -16.81
CA LEU A 25 11.69 0.05 -16.55
C LEU A 25 11.22 -0.76 -17.76
N SER A 26 10.93 -0.14 -18.91
CA SER A 26 10.32 -0.80 -20.07
C SER A 26 11.04 -2.09 -20.48
N ASN A 27 12.36 -2.01 -20.68
CA ASN A 27 13.17 -3.16 -21.08
C ASN A 27 13.10 -4.31 -20.07
N ILE A 28 13.11 -4.00 -18.77
CA ILE A 28 13.05 -5.01 -17.70
C ILE A 28 11.66 -5.64 -17.65
N ILE A 29 10.61 -4.82 -17.79
CA ILE A 29 9.22 -5.29 -17.81
C ILE A 29 9.01 -6.26 -18.98
N GLU A 30 9.47 -5.90 -20.19
CA GLU A 30 9.35 -6.73 -21.38
C GLU A 30 10.10 -8.06 -21.22
N GLU A 31 11.33 -8.04 -20.70
CA GLU A 31 12.14 -9.25 -20.49
C GLU A 31 11.50 -10.17 -19.44
N MET A 32 11.03 -9.62 -18.32
CA MET A 32 10.32 -10.38 -17.27
C MET A 32 8.99 -10.94 -17.78
N GLU A 33 8.28 -10.21 -18.64
CA GLU A 33 7.04 -10.68 -19.23
C GLU A 33 7.28 -11.88 -20.15
N GLN A 34 8.35 -11.86 -20.94
CA GLN A 34 8.71 -12.96 -21.85
C GLN A 34 9.32 -14.16 -21.10
N THR A 35 10.01 -13.93 -19.98
CA THR A 35 10.66 -14.99 -19.22
C THR A 35 9.67 -15.65 -18.25
N LYS A 36 8.98 -16.70 -18.71
CA LYS A 36 8.04 -17.49 -17.88
C LYS A 36 8.64 -18.76 -17.29
N SER A 37 9.73 -19.26 -17.87
CA SER A 37 10.42 -20.44 -17.38
C SER A 37 11.91 -20.37 -17.68
N ILE A 38 12.69 -21.13 -16.92
CA ILE A 38 14.15 -21.26 -17.10
C ILE A 38 14.53 -22.74 -17.16
N ASN A 39 15.52 -23.08 -17.98
CA ASN A 39 16.09 -24.43 -18.01
C ASN A 39 17.42 -24.43 -17.27
N VAL A 40 17.53 -25.29 -16.25
CA VAL A 40 18.75 -25.50 -15.47
C VAL A 40 19.04 -26.99 -15.46
N ASP A 41 20.21 -27.38 -15.98
CA ASP A 41 20.67 -28.76 -16.05
C ASP A 41 19.65 -29.74 -16.68
N GLY A 42 18.95 -29.29 -17.73
CA GLY A 42 17.95 -30.08 -18.43
C GLY A 42 16.57 -30.13 -17.75
N THR A 43 16.41 -29.50 -16.59
CA THR A 43 15.12 -29.36 -15.89
C THR A 43 14.55 -27.97 -16.14
N THR A 44 13.29 -27.91 -16.59
CA THR A 44 12.58 -26.64 -16.78
C THR A 44 11.82 -26.28 -15.50
N TYR A 45 11.99 -25.04 -15.05
CA TYR A 45 11.31 -24.45 -13.90
C TYR A 45 10.43 -23.29 -14.35
N ASP A 46 9.17 -23.29 -13.94
CA ASP A 46 8.28 -22.16 -14.16
C ASP A 46 8.58 -21.05 -13.14
N LEU A 47 8.51 -19.80 -13.59
CA LEU A 47 8.75 -18.62 -12.78
C LEU A 47 7.43 -18.00 -12.33
N GLU A 48 7.34 -17.69 -11.04
CA GLU A 48 6.27 -16.89 -10.45
C GLU A 48 6.86 -15.57 -9.92
N TYR A 49 6.25 -14.46 -10.31
CA TYR A 49 6.74 -13.12 -9.97
C TYR A 49 5.88 -12.50 -8.87
N PHE A 50 6.54 -11.96 -7.85
CA PHE A 50 5.93 -11.21 -6.77
C PHE A 50 6.40 -9.76 -6.81
N LEU A 51 5.49 -8.83 -6.60
CA LEU A 51 5.75 -7.39 -6.57
C LEU A 51 5.69 -6.88 -5.13
N GLY A 52 6.87 -6.55 -4.59
CA GLY A 52 7.02 -6.02 -3.23
C GLY A 52 7.35 -4.53 -3.22
N GLY A 53 6.85 -3.80 -2.24
CA GLY A 53 7.26 -2.41 -2.03
C GLY A 53 6.43 -1.67 -0.99
N ASP A 54 6.82 -0.44 -0.68
CA ASP A 54 5.96 0.44 0.12
C ASP A 54 4.65 0.77 -0.64
N TRP A 55 3.65 1.24 0.10
CA TRP A 55 2.33 1.50 -0.46
C TRP A 55 2.35 2.50 -1.62
N LYS A 56 3.21 3.53 -1.56
CA LYS A 56 3.24 4.62 -2.55
C LYS A 56 3.79 4.10 -3.88
N PHE A 57 4.88 3.34 -3.81
CA PHE A 57 5.43 2.67 -4.98
C PHE A 57 4.42 1.69 -5.58
N LEU A 58 3.86 0.78 -4.78
CA LEU A 58 2.89 -0.21 -5.24
C LEU A 58 1.65 0.43 -5.87
N ALA A 59 1.08 1.46 -5.24
CA ALA A 59 -0.04 2.18 -5.80
C ALA A 59 0.31 2.78 -7.17
N CYS A 60 1.49 3.39 -7.30
CA CYS A 60 1.94 3.98 -8.56
C CYS A 60 2.05 2.93 -9.68
N VAL A 61 2.76 1.83 -9.45
CA VAL A 61 2.99 0.79 -10.46
C VAL A 61 1.75 -0.06 -10.77
N CYS A 62 0.81 -0.17 -9.83
CA CYS A 62 -0.52 -0.76 -10.08
C CYS A 62 -1.51 0.21 -10.75
N GLY A 63 -1.09 1.45 -11.05
CA GLY A 63 -1.93 2.45 -11.71
C GLY A 63 -3.01 3.04 -10.80
N ILE A 64 -2.85 2.97 -9.49
CA ILE A 64 -3.76 3.51 -8.47
C ILE A 64 -3.34 4.94 -8.09
N GLY A 65 -4.32 5.83 -7.89
CA GLY A 65 -4.07 7.20 -7.44
C GLY A 65 -3.71 7.31 -5.94
N GLY A 66 -3.61 8.54 -5.43
CA GLY A 66 -3.06 8.83 -4.11
C GLY A 66 -3.80 8.22 -2.91
N ALA A 67 -3.09 8.09 -1.78
CA ALA A 67 -3.58 7.45 -0.54
C ALA A 67 -4.78 8.14 0.11
N ASN A 68 -4.98 9.42 -0.23
CA ASN A 68 -6.06 10.25 0.28
C ASN A 68 -7.38 10.05 -0.48
N ALA A 69 -7.37 9.34 -1.61
CA ALA A 69 -8.54 9.09 -2.43
C ALA A 69 -9.59 8.23 -1.70
N ASN A 70 -10.83 8.28 -2.19
CA ASN A 70 -11.92 7.48 -1.63
C ASN A 70 -11.68 5.97 -1.80
N TYR A 71 -10.92 5.54 -2.81
CA TYR A 71 -10.66 4.12 -3.12
C TYR A 71 -9.15 3.84 -3.14
N ALA A 72 -8.49 4.00 -2.00
CA ALA A 72 -7.03 3.89 -1.88
C ALA A 72 -6.49 2.45 -1.75
N CYS A 73 -7.34 1.45 -1.53
CA CYS A 73 -6.87 0.07 -1.38
C CYS A 73 -6.34 -0.48 -2.73
N ILE A 74 -5.17 -1.10 -2.69
CA ILE A 74 -4.49 -1.70 -3.85
C ILE A 74 -5.21 -2.97 -4.30
N TRP A 75 -5.80 -3.73 -3.37
CA TRP A 75 -6.42 -5.03 -3.64
C TRP A 75 -7.93 -4.96 -3.86
N CYS A 76 -8.63 -3.94 -3.34
CA CYS A 76 -10.08 -3.86 -3.46
C CYS A 76 -10.61 -2.42 -3.67
N THR A 77 -11.88 -2.31 -4.03
CA THR A 77 -12.60 -1.05 -4.21
C THR A 77 -13.40 -0.66 -2.96
N CYS A 78 -12.89 -0.99 -1.77
CA CYS A 78 -13.48 -0.53 -0.51
C CYS A 78 -13.40 1.00 -0.41
N PRO A 79 -14.53 1.71 -0.28
CA PRO A 79 -14.51 3.15 -0.10
C PRO A 79 -14.08 3.52 1.32
N LYS A 80 -13.37 4.63 1.46
CA LYS A 80 -12.86 5.18 2.72
C LYS A 80 -13.93 5.28 3.83
N ILE A 81 -15.17 5.57 3.45
CA ILE A 81 -16.28 5.70 4.41
C ILE A 81 -16.79 4.36 4.93
N GLU A 82 -16.60 3.26 4.19
CA GLU A 82 -17.10 1.93 4.57
C GLU A 82 -16.04 1.04 5.22
N ARG A 83 -14.77 1.45 5.22
CA ARG A 83 -13.66 0.64 5.77
C ARG A 83 -13.77 0.30 7.26
N HIS A 84 -14.64 0.99 7.99
CA HIS A 84 -14.90 0.77 9.41
C HIS A 84 -16.07 -0.19 9.66
N ASN A 85 -16.86 -0.49 8.62
CA ASN A 85 -18.08 -1.28 8.75
C ASN A 85 -17.73 -2.77 8.77
N MET A 86 -17.82 -3.39 9.95
CA MET A 86 -17.51 -4.80 10.17
C MET A 86 -18.59 -5.75 9.63
N GLU A 87 -19.76 -5.24 9.23
CA GLU A 87 -20.81 -6.03 8.57
C GLU A 87 -20.47 -6.30 7.10
N LYS A 88 -19.53 -5.53 6.52
CA LYS A 88 -19.10 -5.67 5.12
C LYS A 88 -17.73 -6.35 5.06
N SER A 89 -17.65 -7.43 4.29
CA SER A 89 -16.39 -8.10 3.99
C SER A 89 -15.90 -7.72 2.59
N TRP A 90 -14.69 -7.16 2.51
CA TRP A 90 -14.03 -6.80 1.25
C TRP A 90 -13.00 -7.86 0.92
N SER A 91 -13.18 -8.53 -0.22
CA SER A 91 -12.25 -9.57 -0.63
C SER A 91 -11.05 -8.98 -1.35
N ILE A 92 -9.88 -9.56 -1.08
CA ILE A 92 -8.66 -9.37 -1.87
C ILE A 92 -8.55 -10.40 -3.02
N LEU A 93 -9.35 -11.47 -2.94
CA LEU A 93 -9.46 -12.53 -3.95
C LEU A 93 -10.75 -12.34 -4.77
N ASP A 94 -10.69 -12.61 -6.08
CA ASP A 94 -11.87 -12.55 -6.95
C ASP A 94 -12.92 -13.62 -6.54
N PRO A 95 -14.23 -13.42 -6.81
CA PRO A 95 -15.37 -14.03 -6.09
C PRO A 95 -15.69 -15.49 -6.48
N GLY A 96 -14.70 -16.25 -6.93
CA GLY A 96 -14.86 -17.67 -7.26
C GLY A 96 -14.92 -18.60 -6.04
N HIS A 97 -14.54 -18.10 -4.85
CA HIS A 97 -14.53 -18.90 -3.63
C HIS A 97 -15.12 -18.12 -2.45
N VAL A 98 -16.16 -18.72 -1.86
CA VAL A 98 -16.72 -18.52 -0.51
C VAL A 98 -17.99 -17.66 -0.41
N HIS A 99 -18.92 -18.18 0.39
CA HIS A 99 -20.35 -17.88 0.51
C HIS A 99 -20.74 -16.58 1.26
N HIS A 100 -19.92 -15.53 1.20
CA HIS A 100 -20.29 -14.24 1.77
C HIS A 100 -20.17 -13.14 0.71
N MET A 101 -20.86 -12.01 0.92
CA MET A 101 -20.99 -10.88 0.00
C MET A 101 -19.61 -10.22 -0.27
N HIS A 102 -18.77 -10.87 -1.08
CA HIS A 102 -17.40 -10.45 -1.37
C HIS A 102 -17.42 -9.36 -2.42
N PHE A 103 -17.24 -8.10 -2.00
CA PHE A 103 -17.24 -6.97 -2.92
C PHE A 103 -15.85 -6.53 -3.32
N GLY A 104 -15.74 -6.13 -4.59
CA GLY A 104 -14.78 -5.12 -5.00
C GLY A 104 -13.34 -5.57 -5.15
N ALA A 105 -13.03 -6.87 -5.18
CA ALA A 105 -11.68 -7.33 -5.51
C ALA A 105 -11.23 -6.76 -6.86
N ARG A 106 -10.01 -6.22 -6.89
CA ARG A 106 -9.37 -5.70 -8.10
C ARG A 106 -8.72 -6.85 -8.87
N SER A 107 -8.85 -6.77 -10.18
CA SER A 107 -8.09 -7.57 -11.14
C SER A 107 -7.39 -6.64 -12.11
N LEU A 108 -6.36 -7.13 -12.80
CA LEU A 108 -5.64 -6.38 -13.82
C LEU A 108 -6.61 -5.82 -14.87
N GLU A 109 -7.52 -6.66 -15.38
CA GLU A 109 -8.58 -6.29 -16.34
C GLU A 109 -9.50 -5.17 -15.81
N LYS A 110 -9.93 -5.28 -14.54
CA LYS A 110 -10.80 -4.25 -13.93
C LYS A 110 -10.06 -2.93 -13.81
N ILE A 111 -8.78 -2.94 -13.42
CA ILE A 111 -7.99 -1.71 -13.30
C ILE A 111 -7.79 -1.07 -14.67
N GLU A 112 -7.42 -1.84 -15.69
CA GLU A 112 -7.24 -1.32 -17.04
C GLU A 112 -8.54 -0.73 -17.60
N LYS A 113 -9.68 -1.39 -17.37
CA LYS A 113 -10.99 -0.85 -17.75
C LYS A 113 -11.32 0.44 -17.00
N PHE A 114 -11.10 0.48 -15.69
CA PHE A 114 -11.43 1.64 -14.87
C PHE A 114 -10.45 2.81 -15.03
N SER A 115 -9.22 2.58 -15.48
CA SER A 115 -8.24 3.64 -15.76
C SER A 115 -8.70 4.58 -16.89
N LYS A 116 -9.38 4.03 -17.90
CA LYS A 116 -9.98 4.79 -19.02
C LYS A 116 -11.07 5.77 -18.54
N THR A 117 -11.78 5.41 -17.48
CA THR A 117 -12.88 6.21 -16.90
C THR A 117 -12.51 6.91 -15.59
N LYS A 118 -11.26 6.75 -15.13
CA LYS A 118 -10.77 7.20 -13.82
C LYS A 118 -11.63 6.75 -12.62
N LYS A 119 -12.30 5.61 -12.76
CA LYS A 119 -13.22 5.08 -11.74
C LYS A 119 -12.44 4.36 -10.63
N TYR A 120 -12.95 4.39 -9.41
CA TYR A 120 -12.36 3.70 -8.26
C TYR A 120 -10.87 3.99 -8.07
N ASN A 121 -10.44 5.23 -8.36
CA ASN A 121 -9.06 5.66 -8.22
C ASN A 121 -8.06 4.88 -9.11
N CYS A 122 -8.53 4.25 -10.19
CA CYS A 122 -7.66 3.71 -11.23
C CYS A 122 -7.28 4.86 -12.17
N ASN A 123 -6.01 5.23 -12.20
CA ASN A 123 -5.50 6.30 -13.05
C ASN A 123 -4.78 5.75 -14.29
N HIS A 124 -4.11 4.62 -14.18
CA HIS A 124 -3.35 4.03 -15.28
C HIS A 124 -3.57 2.52 -15.33
N ALA A 125 -3.13 1.88 -16.41
CA ALA A 125 -3.00 0.42 -16.43
C ALA A 125 -1.88 0.00 -15.46
N PRO A 126 -1.88 -1.23 -14.92
CA PRO A 126 -0.74 -1.75 -14.17
C PRO A 126 0.50 -1.83 -15.06
N LEU A 127 1.66 -1.39 -14.56
CA LEU A 127 2.94 -1.50 -15.29
C LEU A 127 3.37 -2.95 -15.47
N PHE A 128 3.20 -3.76 -14.43
CA PHE A 128 3.49 -5.19 -14.45
C PHE A 128 2.19 -5.97 -14.74
N SER A 129 1.71 -5.90 -15.97
CA SER A 129 0.45 -6.54 -16.41
C SER A 129 0.45 -8.06 -16.35
N PHE A 130 1.59 -8.69 -16.09
CA PHE A 130 1.73 -10.14 -15.93
C PHE A 130 1.77 -10.61 -14.47
N ILE A 131 1.73 -9.68 -13.49
CA ILE A 131 1.73 -10.01 -12.06
C ILE A 131 0.31 -9.82 -11.49
N PRO A 132 -0.38 -10.90 -11.06
CA PRO A 132 -1.70 -10.80 -10.45
C PRO A 132 -1.70 -9.95 -9.17
N ILE A 133 -2.64 -9.00 -9.09
CA ILE A 133 -2.73 -8.07 -7.93
C ILE A 133 -3.21 -8.77 -6.66
N SER A 134 -4.11 -9.74 -6.79
CA SER A 134 -4.85 -10.34 -5.67
C SER A 134 -3.99 -11.19 -4.74
N ARG A 135 -2.88 -11.75 -5.23
CA ARG A 135 -2.00 -12.65 -4.46
C ARG A 135 -0.55 -12.21 -4.45
N ASP A 136 -0.10 -11.59 -5.54
CA ASP A 136 1.34 -11.48 -5.78
C ASP A 136 1.88 -10.07 -5.53
N VAL A 137 0.99 -9.13 -5.18
CA VAL A 137 1.37 -7.80 -4.68
C VAL A 137 1.47 -7.82 -3.15
N ILE A 138 2.70 -7.68 -2.66
CA ILE A 138 3.07 -7.79 -1.24
C ILE A 138 3.43 -6.41 -0.70
N ILE A 139 2.69 -5.93 0.28
CA ILE A 139 3.00 -4.66 0.94
C ILE A 139 4.20 -4.79 1.87
N ASP A 140 5.04 -3.77 1.90
CA ASP A 140 6.10 -3.68 2.89
C ASP A 140 5.55 -3.63 4.33
N THR A 141 5.95 -4.63 5.11
CA THR A 141 5.52 -4.80 6.49
C THR A 141 6.11 -3.73 7.41
N LEU A 142 7.32 -3.24 7.13
CA LEU A 142 7.95 -2.21 7.94
C LEU A 142 7.14 -0.91 7.91
N HIS A 143 6.87 -0.37 6.71
CA HIS A 143 6.05 0.84 6.57
C HIS A 143 4.62 0.64 7.09
N LEU A 144 4.06 -0.56 6.96
CA LEU A 144 2.75 -0.89 7.52
C LEU A 144 2.76 -0.81 9.06
N TYR A 145 3.74 -1.45 9.72
CA TYR A 145 3.84 -1.44 11.18
C TYR A 145 4.13 -0.04 11.74
N LEU A 146 4.98 0.75 11.07
CA LEU A 146 5.20 2.15 11.43
C LEU A 146 3.89 2.93 11.40
N ARG A 147 3.09 2.77 10.34
CA ARG A 147 1.81 3.47 10.21
C ARG A 147 0.77 3.02 11.25
N ILE A 148 0.71 1.73 11.57
CA ILE A 148 -0.18 1.20 12.61
C ILE A 148 0.22 1.80 13.96
N THR A 149 1.51 1.75 14.28
CA THR A 149 2.07 2.25 15.55
C THR A 149 1.79 3.74 15.72
N ASP A 150 2.01 4.55 14.69
CA ASP A 150 1.67 5.98 14.70
C ASP A 150 0.21 6.24 15.06
N ASN A 151 -0.71 5.46 14.49
CA ASN A 151 -2.14 5.62 14.74
C ASN A 151 -2.50 5.19 16.17
N LEU A 152 -1.94 4.07 16.65
CA LEU A 152 -2.18 3.59 18.01
C LEU A 152 -1.66 4.58 19.05
N ILE A 153 -0.45 5.12 18.88
CA ILE A 153 0.12 6.14 19.77
C ILE A 153 -0.74 7.40 19.77
N LYS A 154 -1.19 7.88 18.60
CA LYS A 154 -2.10 9.04 18.49
C LYS A 154 -3.42 8.80 19.23
N LEU A 155 -3.99 7.61 19.11
CA LEU A 155 -5.21 7.24 19.83
C LEU A 155 -4.98 7.20 21.33
N LEU A 156 -3.88 6.58 21.79
CA LEU A 156 -3.51 6.53 23.20
C LEU A 156 -3.38 7.93 23.80
N ILE A 157 -2.62 8.82 23.15
CA ILE A 157 -2.47 10.22 23.59
C ILE A 157 -3.83 10.90 23.68
N ARG A 158 -4.70 10.68 22.68
CA ARG A 158 -6.04 11.29 22.68
C ARG A 158 -6.91 10.81 23.84
N GLU A 159 -6.88 9.51 24.16
CA GLU A 159 -7.64 8.99 25.29
C GLU A 159 -7.06 9.44 26.64
N LEU A 160 -5.73 9.53 26.78
CA LEU A 160 -5.09 10.12 27.97
C LEU A 160 -5.52 11.57 28.19
N LYS A 161 -5.50 12.41 27.13
CA LYS A 161 -5.98 13.80 27.22
C LYS A 161 -7.44 13.88 27.66
N ARG A 162 -8.30 12.95 27.21
CA ARG A 162 -9.70 12.88 27.64
C ARG A 162 -9.81 12.50 29.11
N ALA A 163 -9.05 11.50 29.56
CA ALA A 163 -9.02 11.08 30.96
C ALA A 163 -8.55 12.22 31.89
N ASP A 164 -7.45 12.91 31.54
CA ASP A 164 -6.94 14.03 32.34
C ASP A 164 -7.91 15.21 32.40
N ALA A 165 -8.60 15.51 31.29
CA ALA A 165 -9.64 16.53 31.26
C ALA A 165 -10.83 16.17 32.19
N ILE A 166 -11.20 14.89 32.26
CA ILE A 166 -12.24 14.39 33.17
C ILE A 166 -11.76 14.48 34.62
N GLU A 167 -10.51 14.09 34.90
CA GLU A 167 -9.92 14.09 36.24
C GLU A 167 -9.45 15.47 36.71
N ARG A 168 -9.54 16.50 35.86
CA ARG A 168 -9.04 17.87 36.09
C ARG A 168 -7.58 17.93 36.57
N LYS A 169 -6.78 16.93 36.20
CA LYS A 169 -5.36 16.87 36.57
C LYS A 169 -4.59 17.92 35.77
N LYS A 170 -3.91 18.84 36.48
CA LYS A 170 -2.90 19.70 35.85
C LYS A 170 -1.65 18.85 35.60
N LEU A 171 -1.45 18.42 34.36
CA LEU A 171 -0.32 17.57 33.92
C LEU A 171 1.07 18.18 34.18
N PHE A 172 1.15 19.50 34.28
CA PHE A 172 2.39 20.21 34.51
C PHE A 172 2.20 21.16 35.69
N THR A 173 2.88 20.87 36.79
CA THR A 173 3.21 21.91 37.77
C THR A 173 4.06 22.97 37.06
N ASP A 174 3.99 24.23 37.51
CA ASP A 174 4.48 25.43 36.79
C ASP A 174 5.97 25.44 36.40
N ASN A 175 6.72 24.37 36.68
CA ASN A 175 8.15 24.20 36.41
C ASN A 175 8.47 23.45 35.10
N PHE A 176 7.50 23.05 34.27
CA PHE A 176 7.80 22.43 32.97
C PHE A 176 8.08 23.50 31.90
N PRO A 177 9.32 23.63 31.38
CA PRO A 177 9.68 24.68 30.44
C PRO A 177 9.13 24.36 29.03
N ARG A 178 7.87 24.72 28.80
CA ARG A 178 7.12 24.50 27.55
C ARG A 178 7.86 25.04 26.31
N ASP A 179 8.63 26.11 26.48
CA ASP A 179 9.38 26.78 25.43
C ASP A 179 10.42 25.88 24.77
N LYS A 180 10.97 24.93 25.55
CA LYS A 180 12.00 23.98 25.09
C LYS A 180 11.42 22.80 24.31
N TYR A 181 10.12 22.53 24.44
CA TYR A 181 9.46 21.33 23.89
C TYR A 181 8.34 21.64 22.90
N LYS A 182 8.33 22.85 22.32
CA LYS A 182 7.32 23.29 21.34
C LYS A 182 7.11 22.32 20.16
N HIS A 183 8.15 21.57 19.77
CA HIS A 183 8.08 20.57 18.70
C HIS A 183 7.32 19.29 19.09
N MET A 184 7.18 19.00 20.39
CA MET A 184 6.29 17.94 20.88
C MET A 184 4.84 18.42 21.06
N ALA A 185 4.62 19.74 21.09
CA ALA A 185 3.34 20.38 21.35
C ALA A 185 2.46 20.58 20.10
N GLU A 186 2.83 20.06 18.93
CA GLU A 186 1.93 20.04 17.75
C GLU A 186 0.59 19.32 18.04
N TYR A 187 0.54 18.53 19.11
CA TYR A 187 -0.65 17.84 19.60
C TYR A 187 -1.50 18.63 20.62
N GLU A 188 -1.21 19.91 20.89
CA GLU A 188 -1.96 20.75 21.83
C GLU A 188 -3.14 21.54 21.21
N LYS A 189 -3.39 21.44 19.89
CA LYS A 189 -4.60 21.99 19.26
C LYS A 189 -5.75 20.99 19.17
#